data_AF-A0A9D2A4C2-F1
#
_entry.id   AF-A0A9D2A4C2-F1
#
_cell.length_a   1.000
_cell.length_b   1.000
_cell.length_c   1.000
_cell.angle_alpha   90.00
_cell.angle_beta   90.00
_cell.angle_gamma   90.00
#
_symmetry.space_group_name_H-M   'P 1'
#
loop_
_entity.id
_entity.type
_entity.pdbx_description
1 polymer ?
#
loop_
_entity_poly.entity_id
_entity_poly.type
_entity_poly.pdbx_seq_one_letter_code
_entity_poly.pdbx_strand_id
1 'polypeptide(L)'
;MEATVSLDYLWKLIQSLSPDNKRWLADKLYEEVEEEEKQRLTPYTMEEINQWLDEAEEDFKAGRYLTAEEADKEVKEALPWLRTRPADRTFP
;
A
#
# COMPACT_ATOMS: atom_id res chain seq x y z
N MET A 1 4.84 -20.20 22.49
CA MET A 1 6.14 -19.66 22.92
C MET A 1 6.78 -19.07 21.68
N GLU A 2 6.87 -17.75 21.56
CA GLU A 2 7.64 -17.13 20.47
C GLU A 2 9.12 -17.23 20.86
N ALA A 3 9.89 -17.99 20.09
CA ALA A 3 11.32 -18.07 20.28
C ALA A 3 11.94 -16.74 19.82
N THR A 4 12.37 -15.90 20.75
CA THR A 4 13.11 -14.67 20.44
C THR A 4 14.54 -15.02 20.06
N VAL A 5 14.72 -15.53 18.84
CA VAL A 5 16.06 -15.77 18.30
C VAL A 5 16.71 -14.41 18.01
N SER A 6 17.89 -14.17 18.57
CA SER A 6 18.65 -12.93 18.32
C SER A 6 18.98 -12.78 16.83
N LEU A 7 18.74 -11.58 16.28
CA LEU A 7 19.06 -11.25 14.89
C LEU A 7 20.54 -11.46 14.55
N ASP A 8 21.44 -11.21 15.50
CA ASP A 8 22.88 -11.43 15.30
C ASP A 8 23.22 -12.91 15.16
N TYR A 9 22.51 -13.77 15.89
CA TYR A 9 22.68 -15.21 15.80
C TYR A 9 22.16 -15.74 14.46
N LEU A 10 20.98 -15.28 14.03
CA LEU A 10 20.41 -15.60 12.72
C LEU A 10 21.35 -15.17 11.59
N TRP A 11 21.91 -13.97 11.67
CA TRP A 11 22.84 -13.48 10.67
C TRP A 11 24.11 -14.33 10.59
N LYS A 12 24.69 -14.71 11.73
CA LYS A 12 25.84 -15.63 11.76
C LYS A 12 25.52 -16.98 11.13
N LEU A 13 24.32 -17.51 11.36
CA LEU A 13 23.88 -18.76 10.75
C LEU A 13 23.77 -18.61 9.22
N ILE A 14 23.14 -17.53 8.73
CA ILE A 14 23.04 -17.24 7.30
C ILE A 14 24.44 -17.11 6.67
N GLN A 15 25.37 -16.44 7.36
CA GLN A 15 26.75 -16.29 6.88
C GLN A 15 27.49 -17.62 6.73
N SER A 16 27.18 -18.61 7.56
CA SER A 16 27.78 -19.95 7.49
C SER A 16 27.30 -20.80 6.32
N LEU A 17 26.23 -20.40 5.63
CA LEU A 17 25.68 -21.13 4.49
C LEU A 17 26.58 -21.03 3.25
N SER A 18 26.51 -22.03 2.37
CA SER A 18 27.13 -21.99 1.05
C SER A 18 26.48 -20.89 0.18
N PRO A 19 27.18 -20.38 -0.85
CA PRO A 19 26.61 -19.37 -1.75
C PRO A 19 25.29 -19.79 -2.39
N ASP A 20 25.14 -21.06 -2.77
CA ASP A 20 23.92 -21.57 -3.39
C ASP A 20 22.75 -21.66 -2.38
N ASN A 21 23.04 -22.05 -1.14
CA ASN A 21 22.03 -22.07 -0.09
C ASN A 21 21.62 -20.65 0.32
N LYS A 22 22.53 -19.67 0.25
CA LYS A 22 22.21 -18.25 0.46
C LYS A 22 21.28 -17.72 -0.62
N ARG A 23 21.53 -18.06 -1.90
CA ARG A 23 20.65 -17.69 -3.01
C ARG A 23 19.26 -18.29 -2.84
N TRP A 24 19.19 -19.60 -2.61
CA TRP A 24 17.92 -20.29 -2.36
C TRP A 24 17.14 -19.69 -1.19
N LEU A 25 17.82 -19.37 -0.08
CA LEU A 25 17.17 -18.75 1.09
C LEU A 25 16.65 -17.34 0.77
N ALA A 26 17.41 -16.54 0.02
CA ALA A 26 16.98 -15.21 -0.38
C ALA A 26 15.73 -15.26 -1.27
N ASP A 27 15.70 -16.17 -2.24
CA ASP A 27 14.53 -16.36 -3.12
C ASP A 27 13.29 -16.77 -2.30
N LYS A 28 13.45 -17.70 -1.35
CA LYS A 28 12.34 -18.13 -0.49
C LYS A 28 11.81 -17.06 0.46
N LEU A 29 12.69 -16.30 1.09
CA LEU A 29 12.27 -15.19 1.95
C LEU A 29 11.57 -14.09 1.15
N TYR A 30 12.00 -13.86 -0.09
CA TYR A 30 11.35 -12.89 -0.96
C TYR A 30 9.96 -13.36 -1.43
N GLU A 31 9.82 -14.63 -1.81
CA GLU A 31 8.51 -15.25 -2.12
C GLU A 31 7.52 -15.14 -0.94
N GLU A 32 7.99 -15.45 0.28
CA GLU A 32 7.17 -15.41 1.50
C GLU A 32 6.69 -13.99 1.82
N VAL A 33 7.59 -12.99 1.73
CA VAL A 33 7.22 -11.58 1.93
C VAL A 33 6.23 -11.10 0.87
N GLU A 34 6.43 -11.45 -0.40
CA GLU A 34 5.47 -11.09 -1.45
C GLU A 34 4.09 -11.74 -1.24
N GLU A 35 4.04 -12.99 -0.79
CA GLU A 35 2.78 -13.67 -0.49
C GLU A 35 2.07 -13.03 0.71
N GLU A 36 2.81 -12.68 1.77
CA GLU A 36 2.26 -11.94 2.91
C GLU A 36 1.75 -10.56 2.50
N GLU A 37 2.46 -9.83 1.64
CA GLU A 37 2.01 -8.53 1.12
C GLU A 37 0.78 -8.66 0.22
N LYS A 38 0.72 -9.68 -0.63
CA LYS A 38 -0.47 -10.00 -1.44
C LYS A 38 -1.67 -10.35 -0.54
N GLN A 39 -1.43 -11.04 0.58
CA GLN A 39 -2.48 -11.31 1.57
C GLN A 39 -2.88 -10.06 2.36
N ARG A 40 -1.98 -9.10 2.60
CA ARG A 40 -2.31 -7.80 3.21
C ARG A 40 -3.16 -6.93 2.29
N LEU A 41 -2.92 -7.00 0.98
CA LEU A 41 -3.83 -6.49 -0.03
C LEU A 41 -4.99 -7.48 -0.19
N THR A 42 -5.76 -7.73 0.87
CA THR A 42 -7.00 -8.51 0.76
C THR A 42 -7.86 -7.84 -0.30
N PRO A 43 -8.12 -8.47 -1.46
CA PRO A 43 -9.07 -7.91 -2.40
C PRO A 43 -10.39 -7.76 -1.66
N TYR A 44 -10.98 -6.57 -1.71
CA TYR A 44 -12.30 -6.34 -1.14
C TYR A 44 -13.25 -7.41 -1.67
N THR A 45 -14.07 -7.96 -0.79
CA THR A 45 -15.10 -8.90 -1.17
C THR A 45 -16.07 -8.25 -2.15
N MET A 46 -16.74 -9.07 -2.95
CA MET A 46 -17.74 -8.56 -3.89
C MET A 46 -18.87 -7.84 -3.13
N GLU A 47 -19.19 -8.33 -1.93
CA GLU A 47 -20.16 -7.72 -1.02
C GLU A 47 -19.73 -6.31 -0.56
N GLU A 48 -18.47 -6.12 -0.15
CA GLU A 48 -17.94 -4.80 0.25
C GLU A 48 -17.94 -3.82 -0.93
N ILE A 49 -17.54 -4.28 -2.12
CA ILE A 49 -17.55 -3.46 -3.33
C ILE A 49 -18.97 -3.04 -3.68
N ASN A 50 -19.92 -3.97 -3.64
CA ASN A 50 -21.32 -3.68 -3.92
C ASN A 50 -21.91 -2.71 -2.89
N GLN A 51 -21.60 -2.87 -1.61
CA GLN A 51 -22.03 -1.94 -0.57
C GLN A 51 -21.56 -0.51 -0.85
N TRP A 52 -20.29 -0.32 -1.22
CA TRP A 52 -19.78 1.02 -1.56
C TRP A 52 -20.41 1.60 -2.82
N LEU A 53 -20.74 0.76 -3.81
CA LEU A 53 -21.45 1.21 -5.01
C LEU A 53 -22.88 1.64 -4.69
N ASP A 54 -23.58 0.89 -3.86
CA ASP A 54 -24.93 1.22 -3.40
C ASP A 54 -24.93 2.55 -2.62
N GLU A 55 -23.98 2.72 -1.68
CA GLU A 55 -23.79 3.97 -0.93
C GLU A 55 -23.49 5.15 -1.85
N ALA A 56 -22.59 4.96 -2.83
CA ALA A 56 -22.26 5.99 -3.81
C ALA A 56 -23.44 6.36 -4.74
N GLU A 57 -24.26 5.38 -5.11
CA GLU A 57 -25.46 5.60 -5.92
C GLU A 57 -26.53 6.39 -5.13
N GLU A 58 -26.70 6.10 -3.84
CA GLU A 58 -27.57 6.87 -2.95
C GLU A 58 -27.09 8.32 -2.78
N ASP A 59 -25.78 8.52 -2.58
CA ASP A 59 -25.18 9.85 -2.50
C ASP A 59 -25.38 10.65 -3.79
N PHE A 60 -25.18 10.01 -4.94
CA PHE A 60 -25.39 10.63 -6.24
C PHE A 60 -26.86 11.03 -6.44
N LYS A 61 -27.81 10.14 -6.13
CA LYS A 61 -29.26 10.42 -6.20
C LYS A 61 -29.68 11.55 -5.26
N ALA A 62 -29.06 11.63 -4.08
CA ALA A 62 -29.29 12.68 -3.11
C ALA A 62 -28.59 14.01 -3.45
N GLY A 63 -27.81 14.07 -4.53
CA GLY A 63 -27.04 15.26 -4.91
C GLY A 63 -25.84 15.54 -4.00
N ARG A 64 -25.39 14.56 -3.22
CA ARG A 64 -24.23 14.65 -2.34
C ARG A 64 -22.95 14.31 -3.11
N TYR A 65 -22.63 15.12 -4.10
CA TYR A 65 -21.37 15.02 -4.86
C TYR A 65 -20.72 16.40 -4.97
N LEU A 66 -19.41 16.40 -5.15
CA LEU A 66 -18.63 17.60 -5.41
C LEU A 66 -18.25 17.64 -6.88
N THR A 67 -18.24 18.84 -7.46
CA THR A 67 -17.56 19.06 -8.73
C THR A 67 -16.05 18.91 -8.54
N ALA A 68 -15.33 18.66 -9.63
CA ALA A 68 -13.87 18.56 -9.59
C ALA A 68 -13.20 19.82 -9.02
N GLU A 69 -13.79 21.00 -9.29
CA GLU A 69 -13.29 22.29 -8.79
C GLU A 69 -13.51 22.45 -7.29
N GLU A 70 -14.66 22.02 -6.76
CA GLU A 70 -14.96 22.04 -5.33
C GLU A 70 -14.06 21.07 -4.56
N ALA A 71 -13.88 19.84 -5.07
CA ALA A 71 -13.00 18.86 -4.48
C ALA A 71 -11.53 19.33 -4.46
N ASP A 72 -11.04 19.91 -5.56
CA ASP A 72 -9.68 20.47 -5.64
C ASP A 72 -9.47 21.60 -4.62
N LYS A 73 -10.48 22.46 -4.44
CA LYS A 73 -10.45 23.52 -3.44
C LYS A 73 -10.40 22.96 -2.03
N GLU A 74 -11.29 22.04 -1.67
CA GLU A 74 -11.31 21.40 -0.34
C GLU A 74 -9.99 20.69 -0.03
N VAL A 75 -9.44 19.95 -1.00
CA VAL A 75 -8.15 19.27 -0.86
C VAL A 75 -7.01 20.26 -0.66
N LYS A 76 -6.98 21.37 -1.42
CA LYS A 76 -5.97 22.44 -1.25
C LYS A 76 -6.14 23.23 0.04
N GLU A 77 -7.34 23.30 0.61
CA GLU A 77 -7.60 23.87 1.94
C GLU A 77 -7.12 22.94 3.05
N ALA A 78 -7.43 21.65 2.95
CA ALA A 78 -7.00 20.64 3.92
C ALA A 78 -5.49 20.35 3.87
N LEU A 79 -4.89 20.44 2.69
CA LEU A 79 -3.48 20.14 2.44
C LEU A 79 -2.77 21.36 1.80
N PRO A 80 -2.40 22.38 2.60
CA PRO A 80 -1.83 23.63 2.08
C PRO A 80 -0.56 23.45 1.23
N TRP A 81 0.20 22.37 1.44
CA TRP A 81 1.42 22.04 0.68
C TRP A 81 1.13 21.61 -0.77
N LEU A 82 -0.11 21.25 -1.11
CA LEU A 82 -0.53 21.01 -2.50
C LEU A 82 -0.71 22.31 -3.30
N ARG A 83 -0.89 23.46 -2.64
CA ARG A 83 -1.01 24.77 -3.30
C ARG A 83 0.29 25.19 -4.00
N THR A 84 1.43 24.68 -3.53
CA THR A 84 2.76 25.17 -3.90
C THR A 84 3.47 24.34 -4.95
N ARG A 85 2.79 23.55 -5.79
CA ARG A 85 3.47 22.96 -6.97
C ARG A 85 3.66 24.07 -8.00
N PRO A 86 4.89 24.56 -8.26
CA PRO A 86 5.08 25.59 -9.26
C PRO A 86 4.80 24.97 -10.64
N ALA A 87 4.08 25.74 -11.48
CA ALA A 87 3.65 25.36 -12.82
C ALA A 87 4.81 25.25 -13.83
N ASP A 88 6.06 25.37 -13.36
CA ASP A 88 7.28 25.49 -14.16
C ASP A 88 8.08 24.18 -14.29
N ARG A 89 7.66 23.09 -13.64
CA ARG A 89 8.20 21.75 -13.96
C ARG A 89 7.55 21.21 -15.24
N THR A 90 8.00 21.72 -16.37
CA THR A 90 8.02 20.94 -17.61
C THR A 90 8.79 19.65 -17.31
N PHE A 91 8.10 18.51 -17.32
CA PHE A 91 8.79 17.22 -17.35
C PHE A 91 9.65 17.15 -18.62
N PRO A 92 10.90 16.67 -18.53
CA PRO A 92 11.68 16.34 -19.72
C PRO A 92 11.03 15.22 -20.54
#